data_AF-A0A0N1GFM7-F1
#
_entry.id   AF-A0A0N1GFM7-F1
#
_cell.length_a   1.000
_cell.length_b   1.000
_cell.length_c   1.000
_cell.angle_alpha   90.00
_cell.angle_beta   90.00
_cell.angle_gamma   90.00
#
_symmetry.space_group_name_H-M   'P 1'
#
loop_
_entity.id
_entity.type
_entity.pdbx_description
1 polymer ?
#
loop_
_entity_poly.entity_id
_entity_poly.type
_entity_poly.pdbx_seq_one_letter_code
_entity_poly.pdbx_strand_id
1 'polypeptide(L)'
;MDREFIMPAVDAIERWTPVHQAVEMSEYETLAALLDAGADPNEMCFGHTLLTHAIELEGDSHLQSGHPLNTATTAIVLAYGADPRLPGEYGTPLQTAESYNHEPAERLLQRFLESGNGA
;
A
#
# COMPACT_ATOMS: atom_id res chain seq x y z
N MET A 1 -50.58 -5.62 10.52
CA MET A 1 -49.96 -5.99 11.81
C MET A 1 -49.26 -7.32 11.65
N ASP A 2 -47.95 -7.48 11.64
CA ASP A 2 -46.79 -6.60 11.46
C ASP A 2 -45.69 -7.56 11.01
N ARG A 3 -45.09 -7.32 9.84
CA ARG A 3 -43.82 -7.94 9.47
C ARG A 3 -43.00 -6.90 8.75
N GLU A 4 -42.30 -6.09 9.55
CA GLU A 4 -41.12 -5.36 9.12
C GLU A 4 -40.15 -6.39 8.50
N PHE A 5 -40.05 -6.41 7.17
CA PHE A 5 -38.92 -7.02 6.50
C PHE A 5 -37.96 -5.88 6.15
N ILE A 6 -37.05 -5.69 7.10
CA ILE A 6 -35.86 -4.84 7.12
C ILE A 6 -35.26 -4.70 5.71
N MET A 7 -35.10 -3.46 5.24
CA MET A 7 -34.27 -3.16 4.07
C MET A 7 -32.85 -3.69 4.32
N PRO A 8 -32.23 -4.41 3.37
CA PRO A 8 -30.86 -4.87 3.54
C PRO A 8 -29.99 -3.66 3.88
N ALA A 9 -29.10 -3.82 4.87
CA ALA A 9 -28.19 -2.79 5.31
C ALA A 9 -27.43 -2.23 4.10
N VAL A 10 -27.84 -1.04 3.68
CA VAL A 10 -27.09 -0.19 2.77
C VAL A 10 -25.87 0.32 3.53
N ASP A 11 -24.70 0.22 2.87
CA ASP A 11 -23.37 0.64 3.32
C ASP A 11 -22.70 -0.17 4.43
N ALA A 12 -22.28 -1.39 4.11
CA ALA A 12 -20.91 -1.75 4.46
C ALA A 12 -20.00 -0.90 3.56
N ILE A 13 -19.69 0.33 3.97
CA ILE A 13 -18.61 1.08 3.34
C ILE A 13 -17.40 0.15 3.44
N GLU A 14 -16.92 -0.30 2.29
CA GLU A 14 -15.70 -1.09 2.21
C GLU A 14 -14.57 -0.23 2.80
N ARG A 15 -14.12 -0.58 4.01
CA ARG A 15 -13.11 0.16 4.77
C ARG A 15 -11.77 -0.53 4.65
N TRP A 16 -10.71 0.26 4.51
CA TRP A 16 -9.34 -0.22 4.59
C TRP A 16 -9.16 -1.04 5.87
N THR A 17 -8.37 -2.11 5.79
CA THR A 17 -7.89 -2.77 7.01
C THR A 17 -7.06 -1.79 7.84
N PRO A 18 -6.81 -2.05 9.14
CA PRO A 18 -6.04 -1.13 9.96
C PRO A 18 -4.65 -0.80 9.38
N VAL A 19 -3.97 -1.77 8.76
CA VAL A 19 -2.63 -1.56 8.20
C VAL A 19 -2.68 -0.78 6.88
N HIS A 20 -3.66 -1.04 6.03
CA HIS A 20 -3.91 -0.22 4.82
C HIS A 20 -4.38 1.20 5.15
N GLN A 21 -5.15 1.37 6.23
CA GLN A 21 -5.53 2.71 6.70
C GLN A 21 -4.32 3.50 7.17
N ALA A 22 -3.34 2.87 7.82
CA ALA A 22 -2.09 3.53 8.22
C ALA A 22 -1.24 3.94 7.01
N VAL A 23 -1.23 3.11 5.95
CA VAL A 23 -0.65 3.49 4.65
C VAL A 23 -1.36 4.72 4.11
N GLU A 24 -2.68 4.66 3.89
CA GLU A 24 -3.51 5.76 3.34
C GLU A 24 -3.28 7.10 4.06
N MET A 25 -3.16 7.07 5.39
CA MET A 25 -2.97 8.27 6.21
C MET A 25 -1.51 8.71 6.34
N SER A 26 -0.56 7.99 5.74
CA SER A 26 0.89 8.18 5.91
C SER A 26 1.31 8.20 7.40
N GLU A 27 0.67 7.39 8.24
CA GLU A 27 0.97 7.29 9.67
C GLU A 27 2.10 6.28 9.90
N TYR A 28 3.35 6.70 9.68
CA TYR A 28 4.53 5.84 9.71
C TYR A 28 4.69 5.07 11.02
N GLU A 29 4.46 5.72 12.17
CA GLU A 29 4.57 5.08 13.48
C GLU A 29 3.45 4.04 13.70
N THR A 30 2.22 4.35 13.28
CA THR A 30 1.10 3.42 13.35
C THR A 30 1.34 2.22 12.44
N LEU A 31 1.82 2.46 11.21
CA LEU A 31 2.15 1.43 10.23
C LEU A 31 3.22 0.48 10.78
N ALA A 32 4.33 1.01 11.30
CA ALA A 32 5.38 0.20 11.90
C ALA A 32 4.88 -0.60 13.11
N ALA A 33 4.08 0.01 13.99
CA ALA A 33 3.51 -0.67 15.15
C ALA A 33 2.56 -1.84 14.76
N LEU A 34 1.78 -1.67 13.68
CA LEU A 34 0.91 -2.74 13.18
C LEU A 34 1.71 -3.89 12.56
N LEU A 35 2.76 -3.58 11.81
CA LEU A 35 3.66 -4.59 11.23
C LEU A 35 4.46 -5.33 12.33
N ASP A 36 4.94 -4.61 13.36
CA ASP A 36 5.55 -5.21 14.55
C ASP A 36 4.59 -6.13 15.31
N ALA A 37 3.29 -5.80 15.32
CA ALA A 37 2.25 -6.61 15.92
C ALA A 37 1.87 -7.85 15.08
N GLY A 38 2.50 -8.04 13.91
CA GLY A 38 2.30 -9.20 13.05
C GLY A 38 1.26 -9.03 11.95
N ALA A 39 0.89 -7.78 11.60
CA ALA A 39 0.17 -7.54 10.36
C ALA A 39 0.98 -8.08 9.17
N ASP A 40 0.31 -8.71 8.20
CA ASP A 40 0.99 -9.28 7.03
C ASP A 40 1.50 -8.14 6.13
N PRO A 41 2.82 -8.02 5.89
CA PRO A 41 3.37 -6.99 4.99
C PRO A 41 2.90 -7.15 3.53
N ASN A 42 2.33 -8.30 3.17
CA ASN A 42 1.77 -8.60 1.85
C ASN A 42 0.23 -8.58 1.82
N GLU A 43 -0.41 -8.07 2.88
CA GLU A 43 -1.87 -8.06 2.98
C GLU A 43 -2.51 -7.35 1.79
N MET A 44 -3.56 -7.97 1.23
CA MET A 44 -4.31 -7.45 0.10
C MET A 44 -5.64 -6.83 0.55
N CYS A 45 -5.90 -5.57 0.19
CA CYS A 45 -7.16 -4.87 0.45
C CYS A 45 -7.50 -3.97 -0.76
N PHE A 46 -8.75 -4.00 -1.20
CA PHE A 46 -9.23 -3.30 -2.41
C PHE A 46 -8.32 -3.43 -3.64
N GLY A 47 -7.75 -4.61 -3.84
CA GLY A 47 -6.86 -4.87 -4.98
C GLY A 47 -5.42 -4.40 -4.75
N HIS A 48 -5.07 -3.77 -3.64
CA HIS A 48 -3.70 -3.35 -3.36
C HIS A 48 -3.03 -4.27 -2.34
N THR A 49 -1.79 -4.64 -2.60
CA THR A 49 -0.84 -4.99 -1.54
C THR A 49 -0.42 -3.72 -0.80
N LEU A 50 0.12 -3.82 0.41
CA LEU A 50 0.65 -2.63 1.11
C LEU A 50 1.71 -1.89 0.28
N LEU A 51 2.54 -2.62 -0.47
CA LEU A 51 3.58 -2.03 -1.29
C LEU A 51 3.03 -1.29 -2.51
N THR A 52 2.05 -1.85 -3.22
CA THR A 52 1.39 -1.13 -4.32
C THR A 52 0.59 0.07 -3.83
N HIS A 53 -0.07 -0.03 -2.66
CA HIS A 53 -0.81 1.08 -2.06
C HIS A 53 0.12 2.22 -1.64
N ALA A 54 1.26 1.90 -1.03
CA ALA A 54 2.25 2.90 -0.64
C ALA A 54 2.76 3.73 -1.82
N ILE A 55 3.12 3.06 -2.93
CA ILE A 55 3.64 3.73 -4.14
C ILE A 55 2.57 4.59 -4.80
N GLU A 56 1.34 4.07 -4.89
CA GLU A 56 0.21 4.81 -5.43
C GLU A 56 -0.08 6.07 -4.61
N LEU A 57 -0.17 5.94 -3.28
CA LEU A 57 -0.41 7.05 -2.37
C LEU A 57 0.68 8.13 -2.48
N GLU A 58 1.95 7.73 -2.50
CA GLU A 58 3.08 8.66 -2.63
C GLU A 58 3.06 9.39 -3.98
N GLY A 59 2.70 8.68 -5.05
CA GLY A 59 2.52 9.22 -6.39
C GLY A 59 1.32 10.19 -6.49
N ASP A 60 0.15 9.79 -5.99
CA ASP A 60 -1.05 10.62 -5.94
C ASP A 60 -0.81 11.88 -5.11
N SER A 61 -0.20 11.74 -3.94
CA SER A 61 0.17 12.87 -3.08
C SER A 61 1.08 13.85 -3.80
N HIS A 62 2.07 13.35 -4.56
CA HIS A 62 2.92 14.18 -5.41
C HIS A 62 2.12 14.92 -6.48
N LEU A 63 1.26 14.22 -7.24
CA LEU A 63 0.48 14.80 -8.33
C LEU A 63 -0.53 15.85 -7.84
N GLN A 64 -1.14 15.63 -6.68
CA GLN A 64 -2.16 16.52 -6.11
C GLN A 64 -1.55 17.77 -5.45
N SER A 65 -0.43 17.61 -4.74
CA SER A 65 0.17 18.70 -3.97
C SER A 65 1.30 19.45 -4.70
N GLY A 66 1.93 18.81 -5.68
CA GLY A 66 3.17 19.29 -6.31
C GLY A 66 4.41 19.20 -5.41
N HIS A 67 4.31 18.65 -4.20
CA HIS A 67 5.46 18.39 -3.35
C HIS A 67 6.34 17.27 -3.94
N PRO A 68 7.66 17.24 -3.65
CA PRO A 68 8.53 16.19 -4.16
C PRO A 68 8.06 14.78 -3.77
N LEU A 69 8.26 13.82 -4.68
CA LEU A 69 8.06 12.39 -4.40
C LEU A 69 8.84 11.97 -3.15
N ASN A 70 8.17 11.25 -2.26
CA ASN A 70 8.76 10.65 -1.07
C ASN A 70 8.70 9.12 -1.19
N THR A 71 9.43 8.39 -0.36
CA THR A 71 9.39 6.90 -0.34
C THR A 71 9.34 6.37 1.09
N ALA A 72 8.76 7.14 2.01
CA ALA A 72 8.79 6.80 3.43
C ALA A 72 7.94 5.56 3.69
N THR A 73 6.70 5.54 3.19
CA THR A 73 5.78 4.41 3.35
C THR A 73 6.31 3.20 2.59
N THR A 74 6.76 3.41 1.35
CA THR A 74 7.37 2.34 0.52
C THR A 74 8.57 1.69 1.22
N ALA A 75 9.46 2.49 1.82
CA ALA A 75 10.63 1.97 2.52
C ALA A 75 10.26 1.18 3.79
N ILE A 76 9.24 1.62 4.54
CA ILE A 76 8.78 0.92 5.75
C ILE A 76 8.28 -0.47 5.37
N VAL A 77 7.32 -0.58 4.45
CA VAL A 77 6.73 -1.89 4.12
C VAL A 77 7.74 -2.87 3.51
N LEU A 78 8.70 -2.38 2.72
CA LEU A 78 9.83 -3.18 2.23
C LEU A 78 10.74 -3.67 3.37
N ALA A 79 11.04 -2.81 4.35
CA ALA A 79 11.84 -3.19 5.52
C ALA A 79 11.17 -4.28 6.37
N TYR A 80 9.84 -4.33 6.38
CA TYR A 80 9.05 -5.36 7.04
C TYR A 80 8.79 -6.60 6.17
N GLY A 81 9.37 -6.68 4.97
CA GLY A 81 9.33 -7.90 4.15
C GLY A 81 8.18 -7.97 3.15
N ALA A 82 7.60 -6.82 2.76
CA ALA A 82 6.71 -6.79 1.60
C ALA A 82 7.46 -7.28 0.35
N ASP A 83 6.86 -8.20 -0.41
CA ASP A 83 7.48 -8.79 -1.60
C ASP A 83 7.40 -7.78 -2.77
N PRO A 84 8.55 -7.28 -3.27
CA PRO A 84 8.58 -6.31 -4.38
C PRO A 84 8.10 -6.89 -5.73
N ARG A 85 7.79 -8.19 -5.79
CA ARG A 85 7.28 -8.87 -6.99
C ARG A 85 5.77 -9.12 -6.93
N LEU A 86 5.13 -8.99 -5.77
CA LEU A 86 3.72 -9.34 -5.60
C LEU A 86 2.82 -8.27 -6.23
N PRO A 87 2.01 -8.60 -7.25
CA PRO A 87 1.16 -7.61 -7.90
C PRO A 87 -0.10 -7.31 -7.08
N GLY A 88 -0.56 -6.07 -7.19
CA GLY A 88 -1.95 -5.70 -6.93
C GLY A 88 -2.82 -5.90 -8.17
N GLU A 89 -4.03 -5.34 -8.15
CA GLU A 89 -5.01 -5.40 -9.23
C GLU A 89 -4.51 -4.72 -10.51
N TYR A 90 -3.80 -3.61 -10.36
CA TYR A 90 -3.36 -2.78 -11.49
C TYR A 90 -1.92 -3.05 -11.96
N GLY A 91 -1.19 -3.95 -11.30
CA GLY A 91 0.16 -4.32 -11.72
C GLY A 91 1.11 -4.66 -10.58
N THR A 92 2.37 -4.91 -10.95
CA THR A 92 3.47 -5.09 -9.99
C THR A 92 3.85 -3.75 -9.35
N PRO A 93 4.52 -3.76 -8.19
CA PRO A 93 5.06 -2.53 -7.58
C PRO A 93 5.90 -1.69 -8.54
N LEU A 94 6.71 -2.33 -9.40
CA LEU A 94 7.52 -1.62 -10.38
C LEU A 94 6.65 -0.95 -11.45
N GLN A 95 5.62 -1.64 -11.96
CA GLN A 95 4.67 -1.07 -12.93
C GLN A 95 3.88 0.09 -12.34
N THR A 96 3.47 -0.01 -11.07
CA THR A 96 2.81 1.10 -10.34
C THR A 96 3.76 2.29 -10.22
N ALA A 97 5.02 2.08 -9.86
CA ALA A 97 6.00 3.16 -9.77
C ALA A 97 6.20 3.85 -11.14
N GLU A 98 6.34 3.07 -12.21
CA GLU A 98 6.47 3.57 -13.58
C GLU A 98 5.24 4.41 -14.01
N SER A 99 4.01 3.97 -13.70
CA SER A 99 2.81 4.72 -14.08
C SER A 99 2.72 6.10 -13.42
N TYR A 100 3.32 6.24 -12.24
CA TYR A 100 3.40 7.51 -11.51
C TYR A 100 4.65 8.32 -11.84
N ASN A 101 5.56 7.82 -12.68
CA ASN A 101 6.93 8.34 -12.85
C ASN A 101 7.63 8.49 -11.48
N HIS A 102 7.42 7.50 -10.60
CA HIS A 102 7.88 7.50 -9.22
C HIS A 102 9.34 7.04 -9.12
N GLU A 103 10.24 7.77 -9.78
CA GLU A 103 11.67 7.50 -9.91
C GLU A 103 12.39 7.08 -8.60
N PRO A 104 12.13 7.70 -7.43
CA PRO A 104 12.69 7.22 -6.16
C PRO A 104 12.26 5.79 -5.76
N ALA A 105 10.99 5.44 -5.97
CA ALA A 105 10.44 4.12 -5.64
C ALA A 105 10.96 3.07 -6.63
N GLU A 106 11.05 3.39 -7.93
CA GLU A 106 11.65 2.51 -8.94
C GLU A 106 13.07 2.10 -8.55
N ARG A 107 13.92 3.07 -8.19
CA ARG A 107 15.30 2.79 -7.74
C ARG A 107 15.35 1.95 -6.47
N LEU A 108 14.42 2.18 -5.54
CA LEU A 108 14.36 1.42 -4.29
C LEU A 108 13.98 -0.05 -4.56
N LEU A 109 12.96 -0.28 -5.37
CA LEU A 109 12.51 -1.60 -5.79
C LEU A 109 13.61 -2.36 -6.55
N GLN A 110 14.27 -1.72 -7.51
CA GLN A 110 15.37 -2.31 -8.28
C GLN A 110 16.50 -2.78 -7.35
N ARG A 111 16.90 -1.96 -6.38
CA ARG A 111 17.92 -2.34 -5.39
C ARG A 111 17.50 -3.53 -4.53
N PHE A 112 16.26 -3.58 -4.09
CA PHE A 112 15.73 -4.72 -3.32
C PHE A 112 15.74 -6.01 -4.15
N LEU A 113 15.35 -5.93 -5.43
CA LEU A 113 15.33 -7.06 -6.35
C LEU A 113 16.74 -7.59 -6.66
N GLU A 114 17.72 -6.70 -6.84
CA GLU A 114 19.13 -7.04 -7.03
C GLU A 114 19.74 -7.70 -5.79
N SER A 115 19.40 -7.19 -4.60
CA SER A 115 19.93 -7.70 -3.33
C SER A 115 19.37 -9.09 -2.96
N GLY A 116 18.16 -9.42 -3.40
CA GLY A 116 17.53 -10.72 -3.16
C GLY A 116 17.99 -11.85 -4.10
N ASN A 117 18.74 -11.54 -5.17
CA ASN A 117 19.26 -12.53 -6.12
C ASN A 117 20.68 -13.02 -5.78
N GLY A 118 21.25 -12.62 -4.64
CA GLY A 118 22.62 -12.92 -4.22
C GLY A 118 22.77 -13.94 -3.09
N ALA A 119 21.71 -14.65 -2.70
CA ALA A 119 21.72 -15.66 -1.63
C ALA A 119 21.58 -17.09 -2.17
#